data_AF-H2LG99-F1
#
_entry.id   AF-H2LG99-F1
#
_cell.length_a   1.000
_cell.length_b   1.000
_cell.length_c   1.000
_cell.angle_alpha   90.00
_cell.angle_beta   90.00
_cell.angle_gamma   90.00
#
_symmetry.space_group_name_H-M   'P 1'
#
loop_
_entity.id
_entity.type
_entity.pdbx_description
1 polymer ?
#
loop_
_entity_poly.entity_id
_entity_poly.type
_entity_poly.pdbx_seq_one_letter_code
_entity_poly.pdbx_strand_id
1 'polypeptide(L)'
;MDFICEIIQVLVALAALGFIVVSVWIVLVVAHLTAGMANVSRHEKEKSFLTATGEKRPFPSLHDPHSRELSVVIPAYNEELRMPVMLDEAMEYLETRQKKTPSFTYEVIVVDDGSRDRTTEIALEYTKKYSADKVRVLTLVKNRGKGGAVLMENMAIACGSRAHLEKESVAQRSVLRTFLMYGFHFLVWFFCVRGIRDTQCGFKLFTREAALKTFSSLHIERWAFDVELLYIAQCFKIPIAEVAVTWNEIEGSKLVPFWSWLQMGRDLIFICLRYFTGAWKLQSPQKTD
;
A
#
# COMPACT_ATOMS: atom_id res chain seq x y z
N MET A 1 53.59 -16.31 -25.85
CA MET A 1 52.70 -15.18 -26.19
C MET A 1 51.63 -15.07 -25.12
N ASP A 2 50.75 -16.07 -25.04
CA ASP A 2 50.11 -16.71 -23.86
C ASP A 2 50.27 -15.99 -22.51
N PHE A 3 51.44 -16.00 -21.87
CA PHE A 3 51.67 -15.33 -20.57
C PHE A 3 51.28 -13.83 -20.54
N ILE A 4 51.45 -13.11 -21.65
CA ILE A 4 51.01 -11.71 -21.77
C ILE A 4 49.48 -11.65 -21.91
N CYS A 5 48.86 -12.59 -22.63
CA CYS A 5 47.40 -12.70 -22.71
C CYS A 5 46.79 -13.06 -21.34
N GLU A 6 47.39 -13.95 -20.56
CA GLU A 6 46.98 -14.29 -19.19
C GLU A 6 47.03 -13.06 -18.27
N ILE A 7 48.14 -12.31 -18.28
CA ILE A 7 48.26 -11.06 -17.51
C ILE A 7 47.18 -10.05 -17.92
N ILE A 8 46.94 -9.87 -19.23
CA ILE A 8 45.89 -8.97 -19.72
C ILE A 8 44.50 -9.45 -19.26
N GLN A 9 44.19 -10.75 -19.33
CA GLN A 9 42.92 -11.31 -18.85
C GLN A 9 42.73 -11.08 -17.34
N VAL A 10 43.78 -11.31 -16.52
CA VAL A 10 43.74 -11.05 -15.07
C VAL A 10 43.53 -9.56 -14.78
N LEU A 11 44.23 -8.66 -15.48
CA LEU A 11 44.05 -7.21 -15.31
C LEU A 11 42.64 -6.75 -15.72
N VAL A 12 42.08 -7.28 -16.81
CA VAL A 12 40.69 -7.01 -17.23
C VAL A 12 39.68 -7.54 -16.21
N ALA A 13 39.90 -8.75 -15.67
CA ALA A 13 39.04 -9.32 -14.64
C ALA A 13 39.08 -8.52 -13.33
N LEU A 14 40.26 -8.06 -12.90
CA LEU A 14 40.43 -7.19 -11.74
C LEU A 14 39.81 -5.81 -11.95
N ALA A 15 39.93 -5.22 -13.14
CA ALA A 15 39.28 -3.96 -13.49
C ALA A 15 37.73 -4.09 -13.50
N ALA A 16 37.20 -5.18 -14.06
CA ALA A 16 35.77 -5.47 -14.04
C ALA A 16 35.25 -5.70 -12.61
N LEU A 17 35.98 -6.45 -11.76
CA LEU A 17 35.65 -6.63 -10.35
C LEU A 17 35.69 -5.31 -9.58
N GLY A 18 36.70 -4.49 -9.79
CA GLY A 18 36.81 -3.15 -9.20
C GLY A 18 35.64 -2.25 -9.61
N PHE A 19 35.27 -2.24 -10.89
CA PHE A 19 34.09 -1.53 -11.39
C PHE A 19 32.79 -2.02 -10.73
N ILE A 20 32.61 -3.34 -10.56
CA ILE A 20 31.45 -3.92 -9.87
C ILE A 20 31.41 -3.49 -8.39
N VAL A 21 32.53 -3.57 -7.67
CA VAL A 21 32.62 -3.17 -6.25
C VAL A 21 32.32 -1.69 -6.08
N VAL A 22 32.90 -0.82 -6.91
CA VAL A 22 32.62 0.62 -6.90
C VAL A 22 31.15 0.91 -7.25
N SER A 23 30.57 0.21 -8.24
CA SER A 23 29.15 0.37 -8.61
C SER A 23 28.22 -0.03 -7.48
N VAL A 24 28.47 -1.16 -6.81
CA VAL A 24 27.70 -1.62 -5.64
C VAL A 24 27.85 -0.64 -4.48
N TRP A 25 29.05 -0.14 -4.21
CA TRP A 25 29.30 0.85 -3.17
C TRP A 25 28.56 2.17 -3.44
N ILE A 26 28.59 2.69 -4.67
CA ILE A 26 27.81 3.86 -5.08
C ILE A 26 26.31 3.63 -4.87
N VAL A 27 25.78 2.46 -5.25
CA VAL A 27 24.36 2.12 -5.05
C VAL A 27 23.99 2.07 -3.57
N LEU A 28 24.85 1.54 -2.70
CA LEU A 28 24.65 1.51 -1.24
C LEU A 28 24.71 2.93 -0.63
N VAL A 29 25.68 3.75 -1.04
CA VAL A 29 25.80 5.15 -0.61
C VAL A 29 24.58 5.95 -1.05
N VAL A 30 24.13 5.80 -2.29
CA VAL A 30 22.89 6.44 -2.79
C VAL A 30 21.66 5.92 -2.02
N ALA A 31 21.55 4.62 -1.76
CA ALA A 31 20.45 4.05 -0.99
C ALA A 31 20.32 4.70 0.39
N HIS A 32 21.45 4.85 1.09
CA HIS A 32 21.54 5.43 2.43
C HIS A 32 21.33 6.95 2.43
N LEU A 33 22.04 7.70 1.58
CA LEU A 33 21.91 9.18 1.51
C LEU A 33 20.53 9.64 1.03
N THR A 34 19.80 8.79 0.30
CA THR A 34 18.41 9.07 -0.12
C THR A 34 17.35 8.40 0.77
N ALA A 35 17.73 7.80 1.89
CA ALA A 35 16.82 7.16 2.85
C ALA A 35 16.07 8.18 3.73
N GLY A 36 15.31 9.07 3.10
CA GLY A 36 14.29 9.85 3.81
C GLY A 36 13.21 8.95 4.40
N MET A 37 12.62 9.37 5.52
CA MET A 37 11.33 8.84 5.98
C MET A 37 10.18 9.48 5.20
N ALA A 38 9.04 8.79 5.08
CA ALA A 38 7.81 9.43 4.64
C ALA A 38 7.47 10.60 5.59
N ASN A 39 7.09 11.75 5.04
CA ASN A 39 6.71 12.89 5.87
C ASN A 39 5.23 12.78 6.25
N VAL A 40 4.98 11.96 7.27
CA VAL A 40 3.65 11.63 7.82
C VAL A 40 2.95 12.83 8.46
N SER A 41 3.53 14.05 8.43
CA SER A 41 2.83 15.27 8.82
C SER A 41 1.55 15.46 8.00
N ARG A 42 0.42 15.37 8.70
CA ARG A 42 -0.91 15.71 8.20
C ARG A 42 -1.08 17.22 8.22
N HIS A 43 -1.52 17.79 7.12
CA HIS A 43 -1.91 19.20 7.05
C HIS A 43 -3.11 19.44 7.98
N GLU A 44 -3.32 20.65 8.51
CA GLU A 44 -4.41 20.91 9.48
C GLU A 44 -5.81 20.50 8.96
N LYS A 45 -6.06 20.70 7.66
CA LYS A 45 -7.29 20.26 6.98
C LYS A 45 -7.49 18.73 6.98
N GLU A 46 -6.41 17.95 7.08
CA GLU A 46 -6.40 16.47 7.06
C GLU A 46 -6.56 15.86 8.47
N LYS A 47 -6.70 16.72 9.51
CA LYS A 47 -6.92 16.28 10.91
C LYS A 47 -8.40 16.17 11.29
N SER A 48 -9.34 16.63 10.46
CA SER A 48 -10.78 16.64 10.76
C SER A 48 -11.65 16.18 9.59
N PHE A 49 -12.81 15.59 9.90
CA PHE A 49 -13.90 15.32 8.95
C PHE A 49 -15.06 16.28 9.16
N LEU A 50 -15.94 16.36 8.17
CA LEU A 50 -17.23 17.04 8.25
C LEU A 50 -18.33 16.05 8.66
N THR A 51 -19.21 16.46 9.57
CA THR A 51 -20.45 15.74 9.86
C THR A 51 -21.52 15.98 8.78
N ALA A 52 -22.62 15.23 8.84
CA ALA A 52 -23.79 15.49 7.98
C ALA A 52 -24.41 16.90 8.17
N THR A 53 -24.14 17.58 9.29
CA THR A 53 -24.56 18.97 9.56
C THR A 53 -23.50 20.02 9.19
N GLY A 54 -22.33 19.62 8.68
CA GLY A 54 -21.22 20.52 8.34
C GLY A 54 -20.32 20.93 9.50
N GLU A 55 -20.55 20.41 10.70
CA GLU A 55 -19.64 20.57 11.84
C GLU A 55 -18.30 19.85 11.55
N LYS A 56 -17.18 20.43 11.97
CA LYS A 56 -15.86 19.76 11.91
C LYS A 56 -15.58 19.01 13.19
N ARG A 57 -15.22 17.73 13.07
CA ARG A 57 -14.76 16.89 14.20
C ARG A 57 -13.38 16.32 13.90
N PRO A 58 -12.49 16.19 14.90
CA PRO A 58 -11.18 15.58 14.69
C PRO A 58 -11.34 14.12 14.26
N PHE A 59 -10.48 13.65 13.34
CA PHE A 59 -10.34 12.21 13.15
C PHE A 59 -9.76 11.59 14.42
N PRO A 60 -10.31 10.45 14.91
CA PRO A 60 -9.70 9.74 16.02
C PRO A 60 -8.26 9.38 15.67
N SER A 61 -7.38 9.51 16.65
CA SER A 61 -6.06 8.90 16.56
C SER A 61 -6.24 7.39 16.63
N LEU A 62 -5.21 6.70 16.21
CA LEU A 62 -5.27 5.28 15.92
C LEU A 62 -4.53 4.48 17.01
N HIS A 63 -3.87 5.21 17.91
CA HIS A 63 -3.50 4.82 19.27
C HIS A 63 -4.67 4.94 20.27
N ASP A 64 -5.75 5.66 19.91
CA ASP A 64 -6.94 5.79 20.78
C ASP A 64 -7.63 4.43 20.98
N PRO A 65 -8.44 4.26 22.03
CA PRO A 65 -9.33 3.10 22.19
C PRO A 65 -10.24 2.90 20.96
N HIS A 66 -10.52 1.65 20.61
CA HIS A 66 -11.40 1.33 19.49
C HIS A 66 -12.87 1.59 19.84
N SER A 67 -13.62 2.17 18.90
CA SER A 67 -15.06 2.50 19.04
C SER A 67 -15.97 1.78 18.02
N ARG A 68 -15.36 0.92 17.20
CA ARG A 68 -15.95 0.08 16.15
C ARG A 68 -15.23 -1.27 16.09
N GLU A 69 -15.94 -2.32 15.69
CA GLU A 69 -15.36 -3.65 15.39
C GLU A 69 -14.64 -3.66 14.03
N LEU A 70 -15.16 -2.91 13.04
CA LEU A 70 -14.60 -2.85 11.68
C LEU A 70 -14.55 -1.42 11.12
N SER A 71 -13.37 -0.94 10.76
CA SER A 71 -13.17 0.29 9.99
C SER A 71 -12.78 -0.05 8.54
N VAL A 72 -13.66 0.22 7.57
CA VAL A 72 -13.42 -0.02 6.14
C VAL A 72 -12.83 1.24 5.51
N VAL A 73 -11.52 1.26 5.26
CA VAL A 73 -10.83 2.40 4.66
C VAL A 73 -10.80 2.26 3.14
N ILE A 74 -11.33 3.26 2.43
CA ILE A 74 -11.51 3.26 0.98
C ILE A 74 -10.68 4.40 0.35
N PRO A 75 -9.47 4.13 -0.16
CA PRO A 75 -8.65 5.16 -0.81
C PRO A 75 -9.14 5.44 -2.24
N ALA A 76 -9.71 6.63 -2.44
CA ALA A 76 -10.26 7.13 -3.70
C ALA A 76 -9.35 8.19 -4.34
N TYR A 77 -9.40 8.30 -5.67
CA TYR A 77 -8.79 9.41 -6.44
C TYR A 77 -9.38 9.39 -7.85
N ASN A 78 -10.20 10.36 -8.24
CA ASN A 78 -10.94 10.32 -9.50
C ASN A 78 -11.75 9.01 -9.68
N GLU A 79 -12.71 8.80 -8.79
CA GLU A 79 -13.54 7.59 -8.70
C GLU A 79 -15.04 7.89 -8.89
N GLU A 80 -15.46 9.09 -9.36
CA GLU A 80 -16.86 9.53 -9.35
C GLU A 80 -17.83 8.53 -10.02
N LEU A 81 -17.41 7.87 -11.10
CA LEU A 81 -18.21 6.89 -11.85
C LEU A 81 -18.20 5.48 -11.23
N ARG A 82 -17.23 5.18 -10.36
CA ARG A 82 -16.94 3.81 -9.88
C ARG A 82 -17.19 3.64 -8.38
N MET A 83 -17.15 4.73 -7.61
CA MET A 83 -17.43 4.72 -6.17
C MET A 83 -18.89 4.37 -5.81
N PRO A 84 -19.93 4.88 -6.50
CA PRO A 84 -21.32 4.66 -6.06
C PRO A 84 -21.70 3.18 -5.98
N VAL A 85 -21.42 2.41 -7.04
CA VAL A 85 -21.72 0.97 -7.12
C VAL A 85 -21.06 0.21 -5.97
N MET A 86 -19.76 0.44 -5.76
CA MET A 86 -18.99 -0.16 -4.68
C MET A 86 -19.52 0.23 -3.28
N LEU A 87 -19.93 1.49 -3.08
CA LEU A 87 -20.45 1.95 -1.78
C LEU A 87 -21.85 1.44 -1.50
N ASP A 88 -22.75 1.35 -2.49
CA ASP A 88 -24.08 0.77 -2.27
C ASP A 88 -24.00 -0.74 -1.97
N GLU A 89 -23.20 -1.52 -2.71
CA GLU A 89 -22.94 -2.93 -2.40
C GLU A 89 -22.34 -3.13 -1.00
N ALA A 90 -21.30 -2.35 -0.66
CA ALA A 90 -20.64 -2.44 0.64
C ALA A 90 -21.57 -2.03 1.79
N MET A 91 -22.35 -0.96 1.64
CA MET A 91 -23.28 -0.51 2.67
C MET A 91 -24.48 -1.44 2.81
N GLU A 92 -25.00 -2.03 1.74
CA GLU A 92 -26.05 -3.06 1.83
C GLU A 92 -25.57 -4.27 2.64
N TYR A 93 -24.35 -4.77 2.36
CA TYR A 93 -23.76 -5.87 3.10
C TYR A 93 -23.56 -5.53 4.59
N LEU A 94 -22.99 -4.36 4.90
CA LEU A 94 -22.67 -3.94 6.26
C LEU A 94 -23.93 -3.65 7.10
N GLU A 95 -24.93 -2.97 6.54
CA GLU A 95 -26.24 -2.77 7.16
C GLU A 95 -26.95 -4.13 7.39
N THR A 96 -26.86 -5.06 6.43
CA THR A 96 -27.46 -6.40 6.57
C THR A 96 -26.76 -7.24 7.63
N ARG A 97 -25.43 -7.13 7.78
CA ARG A 97 -24.68 -7.76 8.88
C ARG A 97 -25.07 -7.15 10.23
N GLN A 98 -25.17 -5.83 10.34
CA GLN A 98 -25.57 -5.14 11.57
C GLN A 98 -27.01 -5.47 11.98
N LYS A 99 -27.95 -5.60 11.03
CA LYS A 99 -29.33 -6.05 11.30
C LYS A 99 -29.40 -7.50 11.83
N LYS A 100 -28.50 -8.37 11.38
CA LYS A 100 -28.39 -9.77 11.85
C LYS A 100 -27.66 -9.89 13.19
N THR A 101 -26.70 -9.00 13.45
CA THR A 101 -25.88 -8.99 14.66
C THR A 101 -25.82 -7.56 15.21
N PRO A 102 -26.75 -7.13 16.09
CA PRO A 102 -26.83 -5.74 16.55
C PRO A 102 -25.60 -5.23 17.32
N SER A 103 -24.78 -6.13 17.86
CA SER A 103 -23.48 -5.78 18.47
C SER A 103 -22.37 -5.47 17.45
N PHE A 104 -22.54 -5.88 16.18
CA PHE A 104 -21.59 -5.56 15.12
C PHE A 104 -21.60 -4.06 14.84
N THR A 105 -20.46 -3.41 15.04
CA THR A 105 -20.30 -1.97 14.81
C THR A 105 -19.23 -1.72 13.75
N TYR A 106 -19.56 -0.89 12.76
CA TYR A 106 -18.64 -0.56 11.68
C TYR A 106 -18.62 0.92 11.36
N GLU A 107 -17.61 1.33 10.60
CA GLU A 107 -17.51 2.61 9.93
C GLU A 107 -16.84 2.43 8.56
N VAL A 108 -17.18 3.29 7.61
CA VAL A 108 -16.55 3.41 6.30
C VAL A 108 -15.87 4.77 6.22
N ILE A 109 -14.58 4.78 5.87
CA ILE A 109 -13.77 6.00 5.78
C ILE A 109 -13.27 6.12 4.35
N VAL A 110 -13.92 6.98 3.56
CA VAL A 110 -13.46 7.32 2.21
C VAL A 110 -12.32 8.33 2.34
N VAL A 111 -11.13 7.97 1.82
CA VAL A 111 -9.96 8.84 1.80
C VAL A 111 -9.75 9.29 0.36
N ASP A 112 -10.20 10.51 0.06
CA ASP A 112 -10.01 11.13 -1.25
C ASP A 112 -8.59 11.72 -1.33
N ASP A 113 -7.74 11.07 -2.11
CA ASP A 113 -6.31 11.35 -2.32
C ASP A 113 -6.09 12.51 -3.31
N GLY A 114 -6.88 13.58 -3.18
CA GLY A 114 -6.77 14.85 -3.91
C GLY A 114 -7.41 14.85 -5.31
N SER A 115 -8.62 14.29 -5.45
CA SER A 115 -9.36 14.21 -6.72
C SER A 115 -9.64 15.57 -7.39
N ARG A 116 -10.00 15.50 -8.68
CA ARG A 116 -10.38 16.65 -9.53
C ARG A 116 -11.76 16.50 -10.18
N ASP A 117 -12.47 15.44 -9.84
CA ASP A 117 -13.83 15.12 -10.25
C ASP A 117 -14.76 15.17 -9.01
N ARG A 118 -16.00 14.68 -9.11
CA ARG A 118 -16.98 14.74 -8.00
C ARG A 118 -16.79 13.68 -6.89
N THR A 119 -15.59 13.10 -6.75
CA THR A 119 -15.28 12.04 -5.76
C THR A 119 -15.65 12.45 -4.32
N THR A 120 -15.27 13.66 -3.88
CA THR A 120 -15.58 14.15 -2.52
C THR A 120 -17.08 14.43 -2.34
N GLU A 121 -17.74 15.07 -3.31
CA GLU A 121 -19.17 15.39 -3.26
C GLU A 121 -20.01 14.12 -3.12
N ILE A 122 -19.73 13.10 -3.94
CA ILE A 122 -20.42 11.81 -3.91
C ILE A 122 -20.20 11.12 -2.56
N ALA A 123 -18.98 11.06 -2.04
CA ALA A 123 -18.71 10.47 -0.73
C ALA A 123 -19.47 11.19 0.42
N LEU A 124 -19.67 12.51 0.30
CA LEU A 124 -20.47 13.29 1.24
C LEU A 124 -22.00 13.06 1.09
N GLU A 125 -22.48 12.61 -0.07
CA GLU A 125 -23.88 12.16 -0.23
C GLU A 125 -24.13 10.88 0.60
N TYR A 126 -23.19 9.92 0.63
CA TYR A 126 -23.28 8.74 1.51
C TYR A 126 -23.18 9.12 3.01
N THR A 127 -22.37 10.13 3.36
CA THR A 127 -22.30 10.69 4.73
C THR A 127 -23.65 11.28 5.18
N LYS A 128 -24.40 11.92 4.27
CA LYS A 128 -25.77 12.40 4.54
C LYS A 128 -26.78 11.26 4.63
N LYS A 129 -26.65 10.24 3.76
CA LYS A 129 -27.53 9.06 3.68
C LYS A 129 -27.45 8.12 4.90
N TYR A 130 -26.28 7.99 5.53
CA TYR A 130 -26.01 6.99 6.58
C TYR A 130 -25.48 7.55 7.93
N SER A 131 -25.40 8.88 8.09
CA SER A 131 -24.69 9.59 9.17
C SER A 131 -23.15 9.48 9.12
N ALA A 132 -22.50 10.53 9.65
CA ALA A 132 -21.06 10.59 9.91
C ALA A 132 -20.57 9.59 10.97
N ASP A 133 -21.49 8.91 11.66
CA ASP A 133 -21.20 7.77 12.53
C ASP A 133 -20.92 6.48 11.77
N LYS A 134 -21.41 6.35 10.52
CA LYS A 134 -21.20 5.19 9.65
C LYS A 134 -20.32 5.49 8.43
N VAL A 135 -20.41 6.67 7.82
CA VAL A 135 -19.61 7.04 6.63
C VAL A 135 -18.92 8.37 6.87
N ARG A 136 -17.59 8.42 6.72
CA ARG A 136 -16.76 9.64 6.86
C ARG A 136 -15.90 9.87 5.62
N VAL A 137 -15.56 11.12 5.36
CA VAL A 137 -14.71 11.53 4.23
C VAL A 137 -13.48 12.29 4.74
N LEU A 138 -12.30 11.90 4.24
CA LEU A 138 -11.02 12.58 4.42
C LEU A 138 -10.47 13.01 3.05
N THR A 139 -10.56 14.29 2.72
CA THR A 139 -9.95 14.83 1.49
C THR A 139 -8.52 15.31 1.78
N LEU A 140 -7.53 14.67 1.15
CA LEU A 140 -6.11 15.01 1.28
C LEU A 140 -5.76 16.24 0.43
N VAL A 141 -4.84 17.07 0.93
CA VAL A 141 -4.47 18.35 0.27
C VAL A 141 -3.52 18.13 -0.91
N LYS A 142 -2.84 16.99 -0.94
CA LYS A 142 -1.98 16.52 -2.04
C LYS A 142 -2.19 15.02 -2.23
N ASN A 143 -2.03 14.55 -3.46
CA ASN A 143 -1.98 13.12 -3.76
C ASN A 143 -0.73 12.48 -3.13
N ARG A 144 -0.91 11.62 -2.14
CA ARG A 144 0.14 10.87 -1.43
C ARG A 144 0.18 9.39 -1.86
N GLY A 145 -0.99 8.77 -2.02
CA GLY A 145 -1.17 7.34 -2.24
C GLY A 145 -1.97 6.67 -1.11
N LYS A 146 -2.02 5.33 -1.10
CA LYS A 146 -3.12 4.56 -0.47
C LYS A 146 -2.92 4.11 0.99
N GLY A 147 -1.89 4.54 1.71
CA GLY A 147 -1.50 3.92 3.00
C GLY A 147 -1.98 4.63 4.29
N GLY A 148 -2.56 3.87 5.25
CA GLY A 148 -2.57 4.23 6.69
C GLY A 148 -3.72 3.69 7.57
N ALA A 149 -3.45 2.73 8.47
CA ALA A 149 -4.31 2.33 9.64
C ALA A 149 -3.48 1.64 10.78
N VAL A 150 -3.96 1.54 12.04
CA VAL A 150 -3.24 1.21 13.35
C VAL A 150 -4.31 0.87 14.49
N LEU A 151 -4.24 0.35 15.75
CA LEU A 151 -3.40 -0.44 16.74
C LEU A 151 -4.31 -1.47 17.53
N MET A 152 -3.85 -2.65 18.05
CA MET A 152 -4.51 -3.69 18.94
C MET A 152 -5.13 -4.99 18.33
N GLU A 153 -5.31 -6.11 19.05
CA GLU A 153 -4.26 -7.00 19.62
C GLU A 153 -4.44 -8.40 19.03
N ASN A 154 -3.38 -9.22 18.98
CA ASN A 154 -3.17 -10.33 18.02
C ASN A 154 -2.97 -9.80 16.60
N MET A 155 -1.77 -10.01 16.03
CA MET A 155 -1.42 -9.57 14.68
C MET A 155 -1.81 -10.60 13.63
N ALA A 156 -2.58 -10.20 12.62
CA ALA A 156 -2.74 -10.94 11.37
C ALA A 156 -3.07 -10.00 10.20
N ILE A 157 -2.74 -10.43 8.99
CA ILE A 157 -3.09 -9.75 7.73
C ILE A 157 -3.74 -10.78 6.79
N ALA A 158 -4.86 -10.44 6.17
CA ALA A 158 -5.43 -11.20 5.06
C ALA A 158 -5.38 -10.34 3.80
N CYS A 159 -4.63 -10.79 2.79
CA CYS A 159 -4.60 -10.18 1.47
C CYS A 159 -5.62 -10.85 0.55
N GLY A 160 -6.47 -10.06 -0.10
CA GLY A 160 -7.16 -10.53 -1.29
C GLY A 160 -6.16 -10.91 -2.39
N SER A 161 -6.54 -11.84 -3.27
CA SER A 161 -5.68 -12.30 -4.37
C SER A 161 -6.46 -12.67 -5.62
N ARG A 162 -6.06 -12.03 -6.72
CA ARG A 162 -6.60 -12.20 -8.07
C ARG A 162 -5.77 -13.19 -8.90
N ALA A 163 -4.77 -13.86 -8.29
CA ALA A 163 -3.86 -14.78 -8.97
C ALA A 163 -4.57 -15.96 -9.67
N HIS A 164 -5.82 -16.28 -9.29
CA HIS A 164 -6.63 -17.27 -9.99
C HIS A 164 -7.19 -16.76 -11.33
N LEU A 165 -7.41 -15.45 -11.48
CA LEU A 165 -7.87 -14.75 -12.69
C LEU A 165 -6.71 -14.39 -13.64
N GLU A 166 -5.46 -14.68 -13.25
CA GLU A 166 -4.26 -14.32 -14.02
C GLU A 166 -4.24 -14.99 -15.39
N LYS A 167 -4.67 -16.26 -15.49
CA LYS A 167 -4.68 -17.01 -16.75
C LYS A 167 -5.60 -16.39 -17.81
N GLU A 168 -6.80 -16.02 -17.40
CA GLU A 168 -7.81 -15.35 -18.25
C GLU A 168 -7.33 -13.95 -18.63
N SER A 169 -6.77 -13.22 -17.65
CA SER A 169 -6.15 -11.91 -17.85
C SER A 169 -5.01 -11.94 -18.87
N VAL A 170 -4.13 -12.94 -18.81
CA VAL A 170 -2.97 -13.07 -19.71
C VAL A 170 -3.40 -13.40 -21.14
N ALA A 171 -4.46 -14.20 -21.32
CA ALA A 171 -5.00 -14.54 -22.64
C ALA A 171 -5.51 -13.32 -23.44
N GLN A 172 -5.87 -12.22 -22.76
CA GLN A 172 -6.40 -10.99 -23.38
C GLN A 172 -5.38 -9.82 -23.41
N ARG A 173 -4.18 -9.98 -22.86
CA ARG A 173 -3.21 -8.88 -22.68
C ARG A 173 -2.02 -8.97 -23.65
N SER A 174 -1.46 -7.81 -24.00
CA SER A 174 -0.32 -7.72 -24.91
C SER A 174 0.95 -8.34 -24.30
N VAL A 175 1.76 -9.01 -25.15
CA VAL A 175 2.95 -9.77 -24.75
C VAL A 175 3.92 -8.94 -23.90
N LEU A 176 4.10 -7.65 -24.23
CA LEU A 176 4.93 -6.71 -23.45
C LEU A 176 4.39 -6.51 -22.03
N ARG A 177 3.07 -6.34 -21.85
CA ARG A 177 2.44 -6.18 -20.53
C ARG A 177 2.61 -7.45 -19.69
N THR A 178 2.48 -8.62 -20.33
CA THR A 178 2.68 -9.92 -19.69
C THR A 178 4.14 -10.16 -19.28
N PHE A 179 5.11 -9.82 -20.14
CA PHE A 179 6.54 -9.90 -19.80
C PHE A 179 6.91 -8.98 -18.63
N LEU A 180 6.45 -7.72 -18.67
CA LEU A 180 6.66 -6.77 -17.59
C LEU A 180 6.02 -7.24 -16.27
N MET A 181 4.81 -7.80 -16.32
CA MET A 181 4.13 -8.38 -15.16
C MET A 181 4.98 -9.48 -14.50
N TYR A 182 5.43 -10.49 -15.27
CA TYR A 182 6.28 -11.56 -14.72
C TYR A 182 7.63 -11.05 -14.21
N GLY A 183 8.26 -10.10 -14.91
CA GLY A 183 9.48 -9.43 -14.43
C GLY A 183 9.27 -8.72 -13.09
N PHE A 184 8.11 -8.10 -12.88
CA PHE A 184 7.76 -7.46 -11.62
C PHE A 184 7.55 -8.49 -10.49
N HIS A 185 6.78 -9.55 -10.72
CA HIS A 185 6.61 -10.63 -9.73
C HIS A 185 7.94 -11.26 -9.32
N PHE A 186 8.86 -11.46 -10.29
CA PHE A 186 10.22 -11.93 -10.00
C PHE A 186 11.00 -10.96 -9.11
N LEU A 187 10.99 -9.65 -9.41
CA LEU A 187 11.67 -8.65 -8.58
C LEU A 187 11.11 -8.59 -7.15
N VAL A 188 9.77 -8.63 -6.99
CA VAL A 188 9.11 -8.67 -5.68
C VAL A 188 9.52 -9.92 -4.90
N TRP A 189 9.46 -11.10 -5.52
CA TRP A 189 9.83 -12.38 -4.91
C TRP A 189 11.31 -12.48 -4.53
N PHE A 190 12.20 -11.91 -5.36
CA PHE A 190 13.64 -11.98 -5.15
C PHE A 190 14.10 -11.02 -4.05
N PHE A 191 13.71 -9.73 -4.12
CA PHE A 191 14.20 -8.68 -3.22
C PHE A 191 13.34 -8.48 -1.97
N CYS A 192 12.02 -8.65 -2.06
CA CYS A 192 11.08 -8.21 -1.03
C CYS A 192 10.32 -9.36 -0.37
N VAL A 193 9.20 -9.80 -0.96
CA VAL A 193 8.14 -10.55 -0.28
C VAL A 193 8.05 -11.97 -0.85
N ARG A 194 8.13 -12.98 0.01
CA ARG A 194 8.03 -14.40 -0.38
C ARG A 194 6.71 -15.02 0.09
N GLY A 195 6.19 -16.00 -0.66
CA GLY A 195 4.99 -16.76 -0.27
C GLY A 195 3.64 -16.08 -0.50
N ILE A 196 3.60 -14.89 -1.11
CA ILE A 196 2.37 -14.17 -1.50
C ILE A 196 2.43 -13.94 -3.02
N ARG A 197 1.35 -14.23 -3.75
CA ARG A 197 1.33 -14.09 -5.23
C ARG A 197 0.85 -12.71 -5.65
N ASP A 198 -0.30 -12.27 -5.14
CA ASP A 198 -0.88 -10.96 -5.46
C ASP A 198 -0.57 -9.92 -4.36
N THR A 199 0.71 -9.58 -4.23
CA THR A 199 1.17 -8.57 -3.26
C THR A 199 0.50 -7.22 -3.47
N GLN A 200 0.17 -6.86 -4.71
CA GLN A 200 -0.44 -5.59 -5.12
C GLN A 200 -1.99 -5.58 -5.11
N CYS A 201 -2.64 -6.56 -4.48
CA CYS A 201 -4.07 -6.44 -4.22
C CYS A 201 -4.29 -5.46 -3.05
N GLY A 202 -4.78 -4.26 -3.35
CA GLY A 202 -5.07 -3.25 -2.33
C GLY A 202 -6.25 -3.59 -1.41
N PHE A 203 -6.98 -4.69 -1.68
CA PHE A 203 -7.97 -5.22 -0.74
C PHE A 203 -7.25 -6.09 0.30
N LYS A 204 -6.95 -5.49 1.46
CA LYS A 204 -6.26 -6.12 2.58
C LYS A 204 -7.01 -5.85 3.88
N LEU A 205 -7.26 -6.89 4.66
CA LEU A 205 -7.76 -6.80 6.02
C LEU A 205 -6.59 -6.94 6.99
N PHE A 206 -6.55 -6.10 8.02
CA PHE A 206 -5.54 -6.12 9.07
C PHE A 206 -6.26 -6.26 10.41
N THR A 207 -5.70 -7.03 11.34
CA THR A 207 -6.00 -6.76 12.75
C THR A 207 -5.41 -5.40 13.12
N ARG A 208 -6.03 -4.72 14.09
CA ARG A 208 -5.71 -3.33 14.42
C ARG A 208 -4.21 -3.20 14.79
N GLU A 209 -3.60 -4.18 15.45
CA GLU A 209 -2.17 -4.23 15.84
C GLU A 209 -1.22 -4.46 14.67
N ALA A 210 -1.57 -5.36 13.75
CA ALA A 210 -0.76 -5.61 12.56
C ALA A 210 -0.60 -4.30 11.77
N ALA A 211 -1.69 -3.53 11.69
CA ALA A 211 -1.71 -2.23 11.04
C ALA A 211 -0.77 -1.21 11.73
N LEU A 212 -0.63 -1.19 13.08
CA LEU A 212 0.32 -0.29 13.76
C LEU A 212 1.70 -0.43 13.14
N LYS A 213 2.27 -1.63 13.30
CA LYS A 213 3.70 -1.85 13.10
C LYS A 213 4.07 -1.72 11.62
N THR A 214 3.15 -2.10 10.73
CA THR A 214 3.35 -1.95 9.28
C THR A 214 3.22 -0.51 8.81
N PHE A 215 2.18 0.23 9.19
CA PHE A 215 1.98 1.60 8.72
C PHE A 215 2.83 2.65 9.47
N SER A 216 3.23 2.42 10.73
CA SER A 216 4.17 3.32 11.43
C SER A 216 5.61 3.18 10.94
N SER A 217 5.97 2.00 10.40
CA SER A 217 7.28 1.75 9.80
C SER A 217 7.31 1.98 8.28
N LEU A 218 6.25 2.51 7.66
CA LEU A 218 6.15 2.64 6.20
C LEU A 218 6.90 3.89 5.70
N HIS A 219 7.75 3.74 4.69
CA HIS A 219 8.55 4.83 4.11
C HIS A 219 8.11 5.22 2.69
N ILE A 220 7.31 4.39 2.01
CA ILE A 220 6.78 4.63 0.66
C ILE A 220 5.28 4.97 0.73
N GLU A 221 4.91 6.18 0.33
CA GLU A 221 3.50 6.59 0.21
C GLU A 221 2.83 6.05 -1.09
N ARG A 222 3.64 5.75 -2.13
CA ARG A 222 3.22 5.55 -3.54
C ARG A 222 3.15 4.07 -3.98
N TRP A 223 3.12 3.79 -5.29
CA TRP A 223 2.84 2.50 -5.94
C TRP A 223 3.48 1.22 -5.35
N ALA A 224 4.64 1.31 -4.70
CA ALA A 224 5.31 0.17 -4.07
C ALA A 224 4.92 -0.05 -2.58
N PHE A 225 4.04 0.78 -2.00
CA PHE A 225 3.69 0.70 -0.57
C PHE A 225 3.10 -0.66 -0.17
N ASP A 226 2.26 -1.28 -1.02
CA ASP A 226 1.72 -2.62 -0.78
C ASP A 226 2.82 -3.67 -0.57
N VAL A 227 3.94 -3.53 -1.28
CA VAL A 227 5.09 -4.45 -1.20
C VAL A 227 5.94 -4.14 0.02
N GLU A 228 6.17 -2.86 0.34
CA GLU A 228 6.88 -2.47 1.57
C GLU A 228 6.10 -2.89 2.82
N LEU A 229 4.78 -2.68 2.84
CA LEU A 229 3.89 -3.04 3.94
C LEU A 229 3.93 -4.54 4.26
N LEU A 230 3.98 -5.38 3.21
CA LEU A 230 4.11 -6.83 3.33
C LEU A 230 5.55 -7.26 3.67
N TYR A 231 6.57 -6.53 3.21
CA TYR A 231 7.96 -6.73 3.62
C TYR A 231 8.13 -6.48 5.12
N ILE A 232 7.66 -5.33 5.61
CA ILE A 232 7.64 -4.95 7.02
C ILE A 232 6.88 -6.01 7.85
N ALA A 233 5.72 -6.48 7.37
CA ALA A 233 4.97 -7.54 8.04
C ALA A 233 5.77 -8.85 8.17
N GLN A 234 6.53 -9.24 7.14
CA GLN A 234 7.42 -10.41 7.19
C GLN A 234 8.62 -10.18 8.13
N CYS A 235 9.18 -8.97 8.20
CA CYS A 235 10.20 -8.61 9.19
C CYS A 235 9.68 -8.73 10.64
N PHE A 236 8.45 -8.29 10.91
CA PHE A 236 7.78 -8.46 12.20
C PHE A 236 7.22 -9.89 12.43
N LYS A 237 7.38 -10.81 11.46
CA LYS A 237 6.84 -12.18 11.49
C LYS A 237 5.32 -12.25 11.72
N ILE A 238 4.59 -11.24 11.24
CA ILE A 238 3.13 -11.21 11.31
C ILE A 238 2.57 -12.30 10.39
N PRO A 239 1.63 -13.14 10.83
CA PRO A 239 0.92 -14.09 9.97
C PRO A 239 0.19 -13.38 8.82
N ILE A 240 0.43 -13.83 7.59
CA ILE A 240 -0.23 -13.31 6.39
C ILE A 240 -0.94 -14.46 5.67
N ALA A 241 -2.26 -14.33 5.49
CA ALA A 241 -3.08 -15.23 4.68
C ALA A 241 -3.34 -14.62 3.29
N GLU A 242 -3.36 -15.47 2.26
CA GLU A 242 -3.79 -15.08 0.91
C GLU A 242 -5.17 -15.69 0.62
N VAL A 243 -6.16 -14.85 0.33
CA VAL A 243 -7.57 -15.22 0.14
C VAL A 243 -7.99 -14.88 -1.29
N ALA A 244 -8.57 -15.83 -2.02
CA ALA A 244 -9.04 -15.57 -3.38
C ALA A 244 -10.20 -14.54 -3.36
N VAL A 245 -10.14 -13.53 -4.23
CA VAL A 245 -11.22 -12.53 -4.40
C VAL A 245 -11.58 -12.34 -5.87
N THR A 246 -12.87 -12.42 -6.19
CA THR A 246 -13.39 -12.07 -7.51
C THR A 246 -13.10 -10.61 -7.83
N TRP A 247 -12.74 -10.31 -9.08
CA TRP A 247 -12.42 -8.94 -9.51
C TRP A 247 -13.11 -8.62 -10.82
N ASN A 248 -14.01 -7.64 -10.77
CA ASN A 248 -14.69 -7.11 -11.94
C ASN A 248 -13.91 -5.88 -12.43
N GLU A 249 -13.34 -5.90 -13.64
CA GLU A 249 -12.74 -4.70 -14.24
C GLU A 249 -13.85 -3.73 -14.69
N ILE A 250 -14.09 -2.68 -13.90
CA ILE A 250 -14.95 -1.56 -14.29
C ILE A 250 -14.17 -0.63 -15.23
N GLU A 251 -14.81 -0.18 -16.31
CA GLU A 251 -14.20 0.71 -17.31
C GLU A 251 -13.70 2.04 -16.71
N GLY A 252 -12.68 2.64 -17.34
CA GLY A 252 -12.00 3.82 -16.81
C GLY A 252 -10.92 3.52 -15.77
N SER A 253 -10.30 2.32 -15.82
CA SER A 253 -9.17 1.99 -14.95
C SER A 253 -7.95 2.90 -15.19
N LYS A 254 -7.19 3.19 -14.13
CA LYS A 254 -6.05 4.10 -14.17
C LYS A 254 -4.86 3.49 -14.92
N LEU A 255 -4.62 3.99 -16.14
CA LEU A 255 -3.39 3.70 -16.87
C LEU A 255 -2.17 4.22 -16.08
N VAL A 256 -1.37 3.29 -15.54
CA VAL A 256 -0.13 3.61 -14.82
C VAL A 256 0.92 4.12 -15.82
N PRO A 257 1.42 5.37 -15.70
CA PRO A 257 2.40 5.90 -16.64
C PRO A 257 3.72 5.12 -16.61
N PHE A 258 4.40 5.01 -17.76
CA PHE A 258 5.69 4.30 -17.88
C PHE A 258 6.73 4.74 -16.82
N TRP A 259 6.81 6.03 -16.52
CA TRP A 259 7.66 6.58 -15.46
C TRP A 259 7.34 6.06 -14.05
N SER A 260 6.06 5.80 -13.75
CA SER A 260 5.66 5.17 -12.48
C SER A 260 6.10 3.70 -12.41
N TRP A 261 6.19 3.02 -13.56
CA TRP A 261 6.68 1.64 -13.65
C TRP A 261 8.19 1.56 -13.37
N LEU A 262 8.98 2.46 -13.98
CA LEU A 262 10.41 2.62 -13.67
C LEU A 262 10.65 3.03 -12.22
N GLN A 263 9.85 3.96 -11.67
CA GLN A 263 9.90 4.30 -10.25
C GLN A 263 9.65 3.06 -9.38
N MET A 264 8.60 2.30 -9.66
CA MET A 264 8.19 1.15 -8.85
C MET A 264 9.27 0.06 -8.82
N GLY A 265 9.90 -0.26 -9.97
CA GLY A 265 11.02 -1.21 -10.04
C GLY A 265 12.27 -0.73 -9.29
N ARG A 266 12.59 0.56 -9.36
CA ARG A 266 13.66 1.19 -8.56
C ARG A 266 13.36 1.12 -7.07
N ASP A 267 12.12 1.41 -6.68
CA ASP A 267 11.70 1.46 -5.29
C ASP A 267 11.74 0.06 -4.65
N LEU A 268 11.42 -1.02 -5.38
CA LEU A 268 11.63 -2.41 -4.91
C LEU A 268 13.08 -2.72 -4.48
N ILE A 269 14.05 -2.28 -5.27
CA ILE A 269 15.47 -2.50 -4.98
C ILE A 269 15.85 -1.72 -3.71
N PHE A 270 15.38 -0.47 -3.57
CA PHE A 270 15.65 0.35 -2.40
C PHE A 270 14.93 -0.10 -1.12
N ILE A 271 13.77 -0.77 -1.17
CA ILE A 271 13.16 -1.41 0.03
C ILE A 271 14.18 -2.34 0.67
N CYS A 272 14.66 -3.33 -0.09
CA CYS A 272 15.59 -4.33 0.40
C CYS A 272 16.91 -3.70 0.89
N LEU A 273 17.51 -2.81 0.09
CA LEU A 273 18.78 -2.17 0.45
C LEU A 273 18.69 -1.25 1.68
N ARG A 274 17.61 -0.47 1.86
CA ARG A 274 17.51 0.49 2.97
C ARG A 274 17.18 -0.19 4.30
N TYR A 275 16.39 -1.25 4.31
CA TYR A 275 16.22 -2.07 5.51
C TYR A 275 17.47 -2.88 5.83
N PHE A 276 18.13 -3.48 4.83
CA PHE A 276 19.39 -4.23 5.03
C PHE A 276 20.53 -3.36 5.57
N THR A 277 20.66 -2.12 5.10
CA THR A 277 21.67 -1.15 5.60
C THR A 277 21.26 -0.43 6.89
N GLY A 278 20.08 -0.71 7.45
CA GLY A 278 19.54 -0.02 8.63
C GLY A 278 19.26 1.48 8.42
N ALA A 279 19.25 1.94 7.17
CA ALA A 279 18.94 3.32 6.80
C ALA A 279 17.44 3.62 6.97
N TRP A 280 16.60 2.62 6.70
CA TRP A 280 15.20 2.59 7.12
C TRP A 280 15.07 1.71 8.37
N LYS A 281 14.27 2.16 9.33
CA LYS A 281 14.14 1.53 10.65
C LYS A 281 12.72 1.04 10.85
N LEU A 282 12.59 -0.21 11.24
CA LEU A 282 11.35 -0.76 11.78
C LEU A 282 11.09 -0.07 13.12
N GLN A 283 9.92 0.57 13.26
CA GLN A 283 9.57 1.22 14.51
C GLN A 283 9.17 0.17 15.54
N SER A 284 9.90 0.10 16.65
CA SER A 284 9.33 -0.46 17.89
C SER A 284 8.10 0.39 18.24
N PRO A 285 7.00 -0.22 18.73
CA PRO A 285 6.00 0.53 19.46
C PRO A 285 6.71 1.34 20.55
N GLN A 286 6.46 2.65 20.62
CA GLN A 286 6.70 3.36 21.87
C GLN A 286 5.72 2.78 22.90
N LYS A 287 6.24 2.37 24.06
CA LYS A 287 5.38 2.35 25.24
C LYS A 287 4.99 3.79 25.52
N THR A 288 3.71 4.09 25.37
CA THR A 288 3.07 5.13 26.17
C THR A 288 2.86 4.52 27.54
N ASP A 289 3.72 4.92 28.49
CA ASP A 289 3.54 4.64 29.92
C ASP A 289 2.35 5.49 30.48
#